data_AF-A0A9E1E115-F1
#
_entry.id   AF-A0A9E1E115-F1
#
_cell.length_a   1.000
_cell.length_b   1.000
_cell.length_c   1.000
_cell.angle_alpha   90.00
_cell.angle_beta   90.00
_cell.angle_gamma   90.00
#
_symmetry.space_group_name_H-M   'P 1'
#
loop_
_entity.id
_entity.type
_entity.pdbx_description
1 polymer ?
#
loop_
_entity_poly.entity_id
_entity_poly.type
_entity_poly.pdbx_seq_one_letter_code
_entity_poly.pdbx_strand_id
1 'polypeptide(L)'
;MSGEVVFVLAAAAIFGLGVHGLLTAGHIMRKLLALNLMLSAVFLLLIVVPARIDGLPDPVPQALVLTGIVIAVSTTAFALALMVRLFRRQGHAAIHPDVDPRMLGHVTGRTSAGPQEEHDRGSGSR
;
A
#
# COMPACT_ATOMS: atom_id res chain seq x y z
N MET A 1 -35.20 21.75 1.65
CA MET A 1 -34.12 20.92 2.22
C MET A 1 -33.32 21.82 3.15
N SER A 2 -33.38 21.60 4.46
CA SER A 2 -32.52 22.31 5.43
C SER A 2 -31.06 22.00 5.12
N GLY A 3 -30.18 23.00 5.17
CA GLY A 3 -28.76 22.85 4.80
C GLY A 3 -28.05 21.72 5.55
N GLU A 4 -28.44 21.48 6.79
CA GLU A 4 -27.93 20.37 7.63
C GLU A 4 -28.10 19.01 6.98
N VAL A 5 -29.26 18.71 6.39
CA VAL A 5 -29.52 17.42 5.75
C VAL A 5 -28.60 17.21 4.56
N VAL A 6 -28.31 18.27 3.79
CA VAL A 6 -27.39 18.20 2.66
C VAL A 6 -25.98 17.87 3.13
N PHE A 7 -25.51 18.49 4.21
CA PHE A 7 -24.20 18.22 4.78
C PHE A 7 -24.11 16.81 5.38
N VAL A 8 -25.15 16.32 6.06
CA VAL A 8 -25.20 14.95 6.58
C VAL A 8 -25.16 13.93 5.44
N LEU A 9 -25.92 14.14 4.37
CA LEU A 9 -25.90 13.27 3.18
C LEU A 9 -24.52 13.29 2.50
N ALA A 10 -23.89 14.47 2.40
CA ALA A 10 -22.54 14.59 1.87
C ALA A 10 -21.52 13.84 2.74
N ALA A 11 -21.56 14.00 4.06
CA ALA A 11 -20.72 13.22 4.98
C ALA A 11 -20.94 11.72 4.82
N ALA A 12 -22.19 11.26 4.75
CA ALA A 12 -22.51 9.85 4.56
C ALA A 12 -21.96 9.30 3.23
N ALA A 13 -22.07 10.08 2.14
CA ALA A 13 -21.52 9.71 0.83
C ALA A 13 -19.99 9.62 0.85
N ILE A 14 -19.31 10.62 1.45
CA ILE A 14 -17.84 10.63 1.59
C ILE A 14 -17.38 9.45 2.46
N PHE A 15 -18.08 9.19 3.57
CA PHE A 15 -17.78 8.07 4.45
C PHE A 15 -17.94 6.74 3.72
N GLY A 16 -19.05 6.54 2.99
CA GLY A 16 -19.28 5.33 2.18
C GLY A 16 -18.21 5.13 1.11
N LEU A 17 -17.79 6.20 0.43
CA LEU A 17 -16.68 6.15 -0.53
C LEU A 17 -15.36 5.78 0.15
N GLY A 18 -15.13 6.28 1.36
CA GLY A 18 -14.00 5.91 2.21
C GLY A 18 -14.02 4.43 2.60
N VAL A 19 -15.16 3.89 3.04
CA VAL A 19 -15.34 2.44 3.33
C VAL A 19 -15.00 1.63 2.08
N HIS A 20 -15.59 1.98 0.93
CA HIS A 20 -15.37 1.28 -0.32
C HIS A 20 -13.88 1.33 -0.73
N GLY A 21 -13.25 2.50 -0.61
CA GLY A 21 -11.82 2.68 -0.87
C GLY A 21 -10.94 1.84 0.05
N LEU A 22 -11.31 1.70 1.33
CA LEU A 22 -10.57 0.91 2.31
C LEU A 22 -10.64 -0.59 2.00
N LEU A 23 -11.82 -1.08 1.60
CA LEU A 23 -12.06 -2.50 1.29
C LEU A 23 -11.44 -2.92 -0.04
N THR A 24 -11.44 -2.05 -1.06
CA THR A 24 -10.95 -2.38 -2.41
C THR A 24 -9.46 -2.10 -2.62
N ALA A 25 -8.79 -1.44 -1.67
CA ALA A 25 -7.39 -1.06 -1.80
C ALA A 25 -6.42 -2.25 -1.61
N GLY A 26 -5.60 -2.54 -2.63
CA GLY A 26 -4.51 -3.51 -2.55
C GLY A 26 -3.25 -2.98 -1.85
N HIS A 27 -2.96 -1.68 -1.94
CA HIS A 27 -1.76 -1.07 -1.36
C HIS A 27 -2.06 -0.28 -0.08
N ILE A 28 -1.12 -0.31 0.87
CA ILE A 28 -1.23 0.35 2.18
C ILE A 28 -1.43 1.87 2.04
N MET A 29 -0.76 2.51 1.08
CA MET A 29 -0.94 3.95 0.80
C MET A 29 -2.40 4.30 0.48
N ARG A 30 -3.07 3.47 -0.33
CA ARG A 30 -4.46 3.70 -0.75
C ARG A 30 -5.44 3.46 0.40
N LYS A 31 -5.13 2.51 1.30
CA LYS A 31 -5.87 2.31 2.55
C LYS A 31 -5.72 3.51 3.50
N LEU A 32 -4.52 4.10 3.59
CA LEU A 32 -4.26 5.26 4.43
C LEU A 32 -5.01 6.51 3.94
N LEU A 33 -5.09 6.71 2.62
CA LEU A 33 -5.89 7.77 2.02
C LEU A 33 -7.38 7.56 2.27
N ALA A 34 -7.87 6.32 2.09
CA ALA A 34 -9.27 5.98 2.38
C ALA A 34 -9.63 6.25 3.85
N LEU A 35 -8.75 5.89 4.79
CA LEU A 35 -8.93 6.16 6.21
C LEU A 35 -9.00 7.67 6.51
N ASN A 36 -8.13 8.48 5.90
CA ASN A 36 -8.18 9.94 6.05
C ASN A 36 -9.49 10.52 5.53
N LEU A 37 -9.99 10.01 4.39
CA LEU A 37 -11.26 10.44 3.82
C LEU A 37 -12.44 10.12 4.74
N MET A 38 -12.47 8.92 5.34
CA MET A 38 -13.48 8.55 6.34
C MET A 38 -13.41 9.48 7.55
N LEU A 39 -12.21 9.82 8.01
CA LEU A 39 -12.01 10.67 9.18
C LEU A 39 -12.47 12.12 8.93
N SER A 40 -12.23 12.66 7.73
CA SER A 40 -12.81 13.94 7.30
C SER A 40 -14.35 13.93 7.31
N ALA A 41 -14.98 12.83 6.91
CA ALA A 41 -16.43 12.69 6.95
C ALA A 41 -16.98 12.69 8.38
N VAL A 42 -16.28 12.02 9.31
CA VAL A 42 -16.63 12.02 10.74
C VAL A 42 -16.48 13.44 11.33
N PHE A 43 -15.42 14.16 11.00
CA PHE A 43 -15.26 15.56 11.46
C PHE A 43 -16.37 16.46 10.94
N LEU A 44 -16.79 16.29 9.69
CA LEU A 44 -17.90 17.04 9.12
C LEU A 44 -19.21 16.76 9.88
N LEU A 45 -19.46 15.49 10.22
CA LEU A 45 -20.65 15.08 10.97
C LEU A 45 -20.65 15.65 12.40
N LEU A 46 -19.48 15.70 13.05
CA LEU A 46 -19.31 16.31 14.37
C LEU A 46 -19.51 17.83 14.38
N ILE A 47 -19.39 18.53 13.25
CA ILE A 47 -19.67 19.97 13.17
C ILE A 47 -21.15 20.24 12.88
N VAL A 48 -21.78 19.38 12.08
CA VAL A 48 -23.13 19.62 11.53
C VAL A 48 -24.25 19.15 12.47
N VAL A 49 -24.03 18.05 13.20
CA VAL A 49 -25.05 17.42 14.05
C VAL A 49 -25.28 18.10 15.42
N PRO A 50 -24.28 18.68 16.10
CA PRO A 50 -24.47 19.18 17.46
C PRO A 50 -25.56 20.25 17.58
N ALA A 51 -26.35 20.14 18.65
CA ALA A 51 -27.29 21.16 19.03
C ALA A 51 -26.55 22.43 19.48
N ARG A 52 -27.17 23.59 19.24
CA ARG A 52 -26.68 24.87 19.77
C ARG A 52 -26.98 24.94 21.25
N ILE A 53 -25.98 25.32 22.05
CA ILE A 53 -26.15 25.62 23.48
C ILE A 53 -26.37 27.13 23.57
N ASP A 54 -27.54 27.55 24.03
CA ASP A 54 -27.92 28.97 24.17
C ASP A 54 -27.76 29.80 22.88
N GLY A 55 -28.02 29.17 21.72
CA GLY A 55 -27.89 29.78 20.39
C GLY A 55 -26.46 29.82 19.84
N LEU A 56 -25.45 29.48 20.65
CA LEU A 56 -24.05 29.36 20.25
C LEU A 56 -23.71 27.92 19.81
N PRO A 57 -22.74 27.72 18.90
CA PRO A 57 -22.22 26.39 18.60
C PRO A 57 -21.65 25.72 19.86
N ASP A 58 -21.93 24.43 20.04
CA ASP A 58 -21.35 23.64 21.13
C ASP A 58 -19.81 23.58 20.99
N PRO A 59 -19.04 24.04 21.99
CA PRO A 59 -17.58 24.03 21.93
C PRO A 59 -16.98 22.62 22.02
N VAL A 60 -17.71 21.62 22.55
CA VAL A 60 -17.17 20.28 22.79
C VAL A 60 -16.87 19.53 21.48
N PRO A 61 -17.81 19.40 20.53
CA PRO A 61 -17.52 18.77 19.23
C PRO A 61 -16.47 19.54 18.43
N GLN A 62 -16.41 20.86 18.57
CA GLN A 62 -15.41 21.69 17.90
C GLN A 62 -13.99 21.38 18.40
N ALA A 63 -13.81 21.28 19.73
CA ALA A 63 -12.55 20.85 20.31
C ALA A 63 -12.17 19.42 19.89
N LEU A 64 -13.16 18.51 19.86
CA LEU A 64 -12.94 17.12 19.45
C LEU A 64 -12.46 17.03 18.00
N VAL A 65 -13.00 17.85 17.10
CA VAL A 65 -12.55 17.92 15.70
C VAL A 65 -11.12 18.46 15.62
N LEU A 66 -10.78 19.51 16.36
CA LEU A 66 -9.41 20.05 16.35
C LEU A 66 -8.39 19.01 16.82
N THR A 67 -8.66 18.34 17.94
CA THR A 67 -7.82 17.24 18.43
C THR A 67 -7.76 16.08 17.44
N GLY A 68 -8.91 15.73 16.85
CA GLY A 68 -9.02 14.69 15.85
C GLY A 68 -8.16 14.97 14.62
N ILE A 69 -8.15 16.20 14.11
CA ILE A 69 -7.33 16.60 12.95
C ILE A 69 -5.84 16.41 13.25
N VAL A 70 -5.38 16.82 14.44
CA VAL A 70 -3.98 16.61 14.85
C VAL A 70 -3.64 15.11 14.89
N ILE A 71 -4.50 14.30 15.51
CA ILE A 71 -4.33 12.84 15.57
C ILE A 71 -4.31 12.23 14.16
N ALA A 72 -5.19 12.66 13.26
CA ALA A 72 -5.27 12.21 11.86
C ALA A 72 -3.94 12.42 11.12
N VAL A 73 -3.41 13.64 11.22
CA VAL A 73 -2.16 14.02 10.57
C VAL A 73 -0.98 13.26 11.19
N SER A 74 -0.92 13.14 12.52
CA SER A 74 0.12 12.39 13.22
C SER A 74 0.09 10.89 12.86
N THR A 75 -1.09 10.29 12.82
CA THR A 75 -1.24 8.86 12.48
C THR A 75 -0.83 8.60 11.02
N THR A 76 -1.17 9.53 10.11
CA THR A 76 -0.76 9.46 8.70
C THR A 76 0.75 9.59 8.57
N ALA A 77 1.36 10.58 9.23
CA ALA A 77 2.80 10.76 9.25
C ALA A 77 3.52 9.53 9.83
N PHE A 78 3.00 8.98 10.92
CA PHE A 78 3.52 7.77 11.55
C PHE A 78 3.43 6.55 10.63
N ALA A 79 2.28 6.32 10.01
CA ALA A 79 2.07 5.22 9.07
C ALA A 79 3.00 5.32 7.85
N LEU A 80 3.16 6.53 7.30
CA LEU A 80 4.11 6.79 6.21
C LEU A 80 5.55 6.55 6.63
N ALA A 81 5.96 7.04 7.81
CA ALA A 81 7.30 6.81 8.34
C ALA A 81 7.57 5.32 8.54
N LEU A 82 6.58 4.57 9.03
CA LEU A 82 6.66 3.12 9.18
C LEU A 82 6.75 2.41 7.82
N MET A 83 5.96 2.84 6.84
CA MET A 83 5.98 2.30 5.48
C MET A 83 7.36 2.49 4.83
N VAL A 84 7.95 3.70 4.92
CA VAL A 84 9.29 3.98 4.40
C VAL A 84 10.35 3.16 5.15
N ARG A 85 10.23 3.05 6.47
CA ARG A 85 11.15 2.23 7.28
C ARG A 85 11.07 0.75 6.89
N LEU A 86 9.88 0.23 6.67
CA LEU A 86 9.65 -1.15 6.24
C LEU A 86 10.24 -1.39 4.85
N PHE A 87 10.00 -0.48 3.92
CA PHE A 87 10.57 -0.54 2.57
C PHE A 87 12.10 -0.56 2.59
N ARG A 88 12.72 0.30 3.40
CA ARG A 88 14.18 0.33 3.59
C ARG A 88 14.74 -0.93 4.26
N ARG A 89 13.97 -1.58 5.13
CA ARG A 89 14.38 -2.82 5.83
C ARG A 89 14.22 -4.05 4.95
N GLN A 90 13.20 -4.08 4.08
CA GLN A 90 12.89 -5.23 3.25
C GLN A 90 13.71 -5.30 1.95
N GLY A 91 14.40 -4.22 1.56
CA GLY A 91 15.50 -4.24 0.59
C GLY A 91 15.13 -4.52 -0.87
N HIS A 92 14.25 -5.46 -1.16
CA HIS A 92 13.85 -5.86 -2.50
C HIS A 92 12.45 -6.49 -2.45
N ALA A 93 11.49 -5.91 -3.17
CA ALA A 93 10.35 -6.67 -3.68
C ALA A 93 10.77 -7.47 -4.93
N ALA A 94 11.95 -8.09 -4.90
CA ALA A 94 12.23 -9.25 -5.72
C ALA A 94 11.97 -10.42 -4.80
N ILE A 95 10.90 -11.15 -5.05
CA ILE A 95 10.87 -12.57 -4.69
C ILE A 95 12.16 -13.12 -5.30
N HIS A 96 13.15 -13.42 -4.47
CA HIS A 96 14.21 -14.32 -4.89
C HIS A 96 13.47 -15.65 -5.06
N PRO A 97 13.21 -16.13 -6.29
CA PRO A 97 12.79 -17.52 -6.41
C PRO A 97 13.96 -18.31 -5.83
N ASP A 98 13.68 -19.29 -4.99
CA ASP A 98 14.66 -20.19 -4.38
C ASP A 98 15.33 -21.05 -5.48
N VAL A 99 16.04 -20.40 -6.41
CA VAL A 99 16.91 -21.04 -7.39
C VAL A 99 18.19 -21.34 -6.63
N ASP A 100 18.22 -22.53 -6.06
CA ASP A 100 19.41 -23.11 -5.47
C ASP A 100 20.54 -23.10 -6.52
N PRO A 101 21.64 -22.37 -6.31
CA PRO A 101 22.77 -22.30 -7.25
C PRO A 101 23.38 -23.68 -7.54
N ARG A 102 23.10 -24.70 -6.69
CA ARG A 102 23.51 -26.08 -6.90
C ARG A 102 22.73 -26.79 -8.01
N MET A 103 21.54 -26.28 -8.36
CA MET A 103 20.72 -26.81 -9.46
C MET A 103 21.20 -26.35 -10.84
N LEU A 104 21.98 -25.26 -10.90
CA LEU A 104 22.56 -24.72 -12.14
C LEU A 104 23.86 -25.41 -12.57
N GLY A 105 24.30 -26.45 -11.85
CA GLY A 105 25.58 -27.16 -12.09
C GLY A 105 25.54 -28.34 -13.06
N HIS A 106 24.42 -28.67 -13.71
CA HIS A 106 24.29 -29.96 -14.40
C HIS A 106 23.84 -29.93 -15.87
N VAL A 107 23.75 -28.77 -16.53
CA VAL A 107 23.25 -28.69 -17.94
C VAL A 107 24.28 -28.17 -18.94
N THR A 108 25.56 -28.49 -18.76
CA THR A 108 26.58 -28.20 -19.81
C THR A 108 27.48 -29.39 -20.15
N GLY A 109 27.06 -30.61 -19.84
CA GLY A 109 27.89 -31.81 -20.05
C GLY A 109 27.33 -32.89 -20.98
N ARG A 110 26.24 -32.64 -21.74
CA ARG A 110 25.58 -33.69 -22.53
C ARG A 110 25.11 -33.24 -23.92
N THR A 111 26.04 -32.72 -24.71
CA THR A 111 26.01 -32.75 -26.19
C THR A 111 27.44 -32.39 -26.59
N SER A 112 28.29 -33.23 -27.19
CA SER A 112 28.04 -34.37 -28.06
C SER A 112 29.28 -35.26 -28.02
N ALA A 113 29.12 -36.53 -27.64
CA ALA A 113 30.08 -37.55 -27.99
C ALA A 113 29.86 -37.88 -29.48
N GLY A 114 30.76 -37.40 -30.35
CA GLY A 114 30.95 -37.93 -31.69
C GLY A 114 32.05 -39.00 -31.64
N PRO A 115 31.85 -40.22 -32.17
CA PRO A 115 32.79 -41.33 -32.04
C PRO A 115 34.14 -41.03 -32.69
N GLN A 116 35.21 -41.47 -32.03
CA GLN A 116 36.54 -41.62 -32.62
C GLN A 116 36.46 -42.59 -33.79
N GLU A 117 36.53 -42.06 -35.01
CA GLU A 117 37.03 -42.82 -36.15
C GLU A 117 38.56 -42.79 -36.11
N GLU A 118 39.05 -43.86 -35.51
CA GLU A 118 40.25 -44.60 -35.84
C GLU A 118 40.78 -44.38 -37.28
N HIS A 119 42.08 -44.64 -37.39
CA HIS A 119 42.77 -45.14 -38.58
C HIS A 119 43.65 -44.13 -39.35
N ASP A 120 44.88 -44.06 -38.85
CA ASP A 120 46.08 -44.38 -39.61
C ASP A 120 46.05 -44.03 -41.11
N ARG A 121 46.85 -43.03 -41.50
CA ARG A 121 47.63 -43.09 -42.73
C ARG A 121 48.66 -41.97 -42.80
N GLY A 122 49.92 -42.40 -42.88
CA GLY A 122 50.91 -41.82 -43.77
C GLY A 122 51.59 -40.54 -43.27
N SER A 123 52.84 -40.64 -42.83
CA SER A 123 53.98 -40.56 -43.75
C SER A 123 54.24 -39.15 -44.26
N GLY A 124 55.33 -38.58 -43.76
CA GLY A 124 56.39 -38.22 -44.70
C GLY A 124 56.46 -36.77 -45.16
N SER A 125 57.53 -36.15 -44.68
CA SER A 125 58.48 -35.39 -45.48
C SER A 125 58.18 -33.92 -45.80
N ARG A 126 59.13 -33.11 -45.33
CA ARG A 126 59.73 -31.92 -45.94
C ARG A 126 58.98 -30.61 -45.83
#